data_AF-A0A1Z9SPT6-F1
#
_entry.id   AF-A0A1Z9SPT6-F1
#
_cell.length_a   1.000
_cell.length_b   1.000
_cell.length_c   1.000
_cell.angle_alpha   90.00
_cell.angle_beta   90.00
_cell.angle_gamma   90.00
#
_symmetry.space_group_name_H-M   'P 1'
#
loop_
_entity.id
_entity.type
_entity.pdbx_description
1 polymer ?
#
loop_
_entity_poly.entity_id
_entity_poly.type
_entity_poly.pdbx_seq_one_letter_code
_entity_poly.pdbx_strand_id
1 'polypeptide(L)'
;MRLIDLPTTSPSLNSFKLISDRGPFDLAAERHMFREYEIDCIVSKNSGGTDTYPKIQAAREAGIPVIMIERPEAPKVPVVDAAEDALEWIEAKVR
;
A
#
# COMPACT_ATOMS: atom_id res chain seq x y z
N MET A 1 -9.45 -9.01 3.62
CA MET A 1 -8.21 -8.85 2.82
C MET A 1 -8.59 -8.49 1.40
N ARG A 2 -7.96 -7.45 0.83
CA ARG A 2 -8.14 -7.06 -0.58
C ARG A 2 -6.94 -7.60 -1.36
N LEU A 3 -7.19 -8.34 -2.42
CA LEU A 3 -6.18 -9.03 -3.23
C LEU A 3 -6.46 -8.69 -4.70
N ILE A 4 -5.41 -8.60 -5.52
CA ILE A 4 -5.58 -8.43 -6.97
C ILE A 4 -6.29 -9.66 -7.55
N ASP A 5 -5.70 -10.82 -7.32
CA ASP A 5 -6.23 -12.12 -7.73
C ASP A 5 -6.51 -12.96 -6.48
N LEU A 6 -7.64 -13.69 -6.50
CA LEU A 6 -7.94 -14.63 -5.41
C LEU A 6 -6.96 -15.81 -5.43
N PRO A 7 -6.53 -16.29 -4.26
CA PRO A 7 -5.63 -17.42 -4.19
C PRO A 7 -6.35 -18.70 -4.60
N THR A 8 -5.63 -19.63 -5.21
CA THR A 8 -6.14 -20.97 -5.57
C THR A 8 -6.33 -21.85 -4.34
N THR A 9 -5.69 -21.51 -3.22
CA THR A 9 -5.82 -22.17 -1.93
C THR A 9 -6.33 -21.20 -0.88
N SER A 10 -7.21 -21.68 0.00
CA SER A 10 -7.74 -20.86 1.08
C SER A 10 -6.65 -20.51 2.11
N PRO A 11 -6.61 -19.26 2.60
CA PRO A 11 -5.74 -18.89 3.71
C PRO A 11 -6.00 -19.74 4.96
N SER A 12 -4.95 -20.07 5.70
CA SER A 12 -5.05 -20.73 7.02
C SER A 12 -5.40 -19.73 8.12
N LEU A 13 -6.57 -19.08 7.98
CA LEU A 13 -7.13 -18.11 8.93
C LEU A 13 -8.52 -18.57 9.35
N ASN A 14 -8.85 -18.39 10.63
CA ASN A 14 -10.13 -18.84 11.18
C ASN A 14 -11.33 -17.98 10.75
N SER A 15 -11.10 -16.71 10.42
CA SER A 15 -12.13 -15.78 9.97
C SER A 15 -11.51 -14.77 9.01
N PHE A 16 -12.05 -14.70 7.80
CA PHE A 16 -11.61 -13.75 6.78
C PHE A 16 -12.69 -13.52 5.73
N LYS A 17 -12.63 -12.35 5.09
CA LYS A 17 -13.30 -12.09 3.81
C LYS A 17 -12.25 -11.70 2.77
N LEU A 18 -12.33 -12.31 1.60
CA LEU A 18 -11.49 -11.96 0.45
C LEU A 18 -12.29 -11.04 -0.48
N ILE A 19 -11.64 -9.99 -0.95
CA ILE A 19 -12.16 -9.07 -1.95
C ILE A 19 -11.16 -9.07 -3.10
N SER A 20 -11.60 -9.42 -4.30
CA SER A 20 -10.77 -9.34 -5.51
C SER A 20 -10.92 -7.94 -6.10
N ASP A 21 -9.86 -7.14 -6.08
CA ASP A 21 -9.90 -5.76 -6.53
C ASP A 21 -8.49 -5.21 -6.80
N ARG A 22 -8.36 -4.26 -7.72
CA ARG A 22 -7.08 -3.67 -8.13
C ARG A 22 -7.17 -2.14 -8.13
N GLY A 23 -6.23 -1.51 -7.43
CA GLY A 23 -6.11 -0.06 -7.36
C GLY A 23 -5.49 0.58 -8.61
N PRO A 24 -5.19 1.90 -8.56
CA PRO A 24 -5.26 2.76 -7.37
C PRO A 24 -6.70 2.99 -6.89
N PHE A 25 -6.85 3.16 -5.58
CA PHE A 25 -8.13 3.43 -4.95
C PHE A 25 -8.15 4.87 -4.46
N ASP A 26 -9.18 5.62 -4.80
CA ASP A 26 -9.36 6.95 -4.28
C ASP A 26 -9.86 6.94 -2.82
N LEU A 27 -9.88 8.12 -2.21
CA LEU A 27 -10.30 8.29 -0.83
C LEU A 27 -11.78 7.93 -0.61
N ALA A 28 -12.65 8.16 -1.59
CA ALA A 28 -14.07 7.87 -1.47
C ALA A 28 -14.32 6.35 -1.43
N ALA A 29 -13.62 5.60 -2.26
CA ALA A 29 -13.62 4.14 -2.26
C ALA A 29 -13.11 3.56 -0.94
N GLU A 30 -12.00 4.09 -0.40
CA GLU A 30 -11.47 3.64 0.90
C GLU A 30 -12.44 3.93 2.05
N ARG A 31 -13.04 5.13 2.08
CA ARG A 31 -14.08 5.48 3.06
C ARG A 31 -15.30 4.55 2.97
N HIS A 32 -15.73 4.21 1.75
CA HIS A 32 -16.85 3.29 1.55
C HIS A 32 -16.51 1.91 2.09
N MET A 33 -15.33 1.37 1.76
CA MET A 33 -14.87 0.09 2.25
C MET A 33 -14.82 0.05 3.78
N PHE A 34 -14.32 1.11 4.43
CA PHE A 34 -14.20 1.12 5.88
C PHE A 34 -15.57 1.06 6.56
N ARG A 35 -16.59 1.73 5.99
CA ARG A 35 -17.96 1.66 6.49
C ARG A 35 -18.63 0.32 6.19
N GLU A 36 -18.50 -0.19 4.97
CA GLU A 36 -19.16 -1.44 4.55
C GLU A 36 -18.67 -2.64 5.38
N TYR A 37 -17.38 -2.67 5.68
CA TYR A 37 -16.73 -3.77 6.38
C TYR A 37 -16.46 -3.50 7.86
N GLU A 38 -16.96 -2.39 8.39
CA GLU A 38 -16.78 -1.96 9.79
C GLU A 38 -15.30 -2.05 10.23
N ILE A 39 -14.40 -1.56 9.37
CA ILE A 39 -12.95 -1.64 9.59
C ILE A 39 -12.57 -0.77 10.79
N ASP A 40 -11.99 -1.40 11.81
CA ASP A 40 -11.55 -0.77 13.05
C ASP A 40 -10.03 -0.62 13.16
N CYS A 41 -9.27 -1.20 12.23
CA CYS A 41 -7.82 -1.12 12.14
C CYS A 41 -7.35 -1.47 10.72
N ILE A 42 -6.26 -0.86 10.26
CA ILE A 42 -5.55 -1.30 9.04
C ILE A 42 -4.10 -1.64 9.32
N VAL A 43 -3.57 -2.61 8.57
CA VAL A 43 -2.14 -2.92 8.51
C VAL A 43 -1.62 -2.46 7.16
N SER A 44 -0.55 -1.64 7.14
CA SER A 44 0.01 -1.10 5.91
C SER A 44 1.52 -1.23 5.89
N LYS A 45 2.08 -1.57 4.73
CA LYS A 45 3.52 -1.37 4.46
C LYS A 45 3.81 0.11 4.29
N ASN A 46 4.95 0.58 4.79
CA ASN A 46 5.46 1.92 4.52
C ASN A 46 6.07 2.02 3.10
N SER A 47 5.24 1.93 2.06
CA SER A 47 5.67 1.95 0.65
C SER A 47 6.11 3.33 0.15
N GLY A 48 5.62 4.42 0.76
CA GLY A 48 5.96 5.81 0.43
C GLY A 48 5.40 6.40 -0.86
N GLY A 49 4.64 5.63 -1.66
CA GLY A 49 4.01 6.14 -2.89
C GLY A 49 2.67 6.84 -2.63
N THR A 50 2.36 7.86 -3.43
CA THR A 50 1.11 8.66 -3.36
C THR A 50 -0.11 7.84 -3.74
N ASP A 51 0.00 6.95 -4.73
CA ASP A 51 -1.12 6.19 -5.30
C ASP A 51 -1.83 5.28 -4.29
N THR A 52 -1.15 4.93 -3.21
CA THR A 52 -1.69 4.05 -2.16
C THR A 52 -1.93 4.79 -0.84
N TYR A 53 -1.70 6.10 -0.79
CA TYR A 53 -1.94 6.92 0.39
C TYR A 53 -3.42 7.05 0.82
N PRO A 54 -4.43 7.00 -0.08
CA PRO A 54 -5.83 7.23 0.31
C PRO A 54 -6.35 6.38 1.48
N LYS A 55 -5.90 5.12 1.64
CA LYS A 55 -6.26 4.27 2.79
C LYS A 55 -5.77 4.81 4.13
N ILE A 56 -4.60 5.47 4.15
CA ILE A 56 -4.02 6.09 5.34
C ILE A 56 -4.82 7.34 5.70
N GLN A 57 -5.21 8.12 4.70
CA GLN A 57 -6.07 9.27 4.91
C GLN A 57 -7.46 8.85 5.43
N ALA A 58 -8.08 7.85 4.83
CA ALA A 58 -9.37 7.30 5.30
C ALA A 58 -9.29 6.82 6.75
N ALA A 59 -8.19 6.15 7.13
CA ALA A 59 -7.99 5.69 8.51
C ALA A 59 -7.89 6.85 9.50
N ARG A 60 -7.15 7.91 9.14
CA ARG A 60 -7.04 9.11 9.95
C ARG A 60 -8.39 9.81 10.14
N GLU A 61 -9.19 9.90 9.09
CA GLU A 61 -10.53 10.52 9.16
C GLU A 61 -11.51 9.69 9.97
N ALA A 62 -11.42 8.36 9.90
CA ALA A 62 -12.23 7.45 10.70
C ALA A 62 -11.75 7.35 12.17
N GLY A 63 -10.58 7.90 12.50
CA GLY A 63 -10.00 7.81 13.84
C GLY A 63 -9.54 6.40 14.21
N ILE A 64 -9.27 5.53 13.23
CA ILE A 64 -8.87 4.14 13.46
C ILE A 64 -7.33 3.98 13.44
N PRO A 65 -6.77 3.06 14.22
CA PRO A 65 -5.35 2.77 14.22
C PRO A 65 -4.84 2.27 12.85
N VAL A 66 -3.60 2.67 12.54
CA VAL A 66 -2.81 2.17 11.42
C VAL A 66 -1.59 1.46 11.99
N ILE A 67 -1.52 0.14 11.84
CA ILE A 67 -0.31 -0.63 12.14
C ILE A 67 0.60 -0.52 10.91
N MET A 68 1.67 0.25 11.05
CA MET A 68 2.64 0.45 9.98
C MET A 68 3.75 -0.60 10.06
N ILE A 69 3.95 -1.37 9.00
CA ILE A 69 5.11 -2.25 8.82
C ILE A 69 6.28 -1.39 8.34
N GLU A 70 7.36 -1.40 9.12
CA GLU A 70 8.60 -0.66 8.83
C GLU A 70 9.25 -1.12 7.52
N ARG A 71 10.01 -0.21 6.89
CA ARG A 71 10.81 -0.58 5.72
C ARG A 71 11.95 -1.48 6.17
N PRO A 72 12.19 -2.63 5.50
CA PRO A 72 13.36 -3.43 5.79
C PRO A 72 14.63 -2.64 5.43
N GLU A 73 15.77 -3.04 6.01
CA GLU A 73 17.07 -2.48 5.64
C GLU A 73 17.31 -2.67 4.14
N ALA A 74 17.64 -1.57 3.45
CA ALA A 74 17.99 -1.58 2.04
C ALA A 74 19.50 -1.70 1.87
N PRO A 75 19.98 -2.30 0.76
CA PRO A 75 21.39 -2.25 0.38
C PRO A 75 21.90 -0.81 0.31
N LYS A 76 23.16 -0.59 0.72
CA LYS A 76 23.82 0.72 0.62
C LYS A 76 24.23 0.98 -0.84
N VAL A 77 23.28 1.41 -1.65
CA VAL A 77 23.48 1.80 -3.06
C VAL A 77 23.04 3.26 -3.26
N PRO A 78 23.45 3.94 -4.34
CA PRO A 78 22.89 5.24 -4.68
C PRO A 78 21.36 5.17 -4.77
N VAL A 79 20.68 6.16 -4.19
CA VAL A 79 19.23 6.31 -4.19
C VAL A 79 18.89 7.71 -4.68
N VAL A 80 17.83 7.80 -5.46
CA VAL A 80 17.24 9.05 -5.95
C VAL A 80 15.73 9.01 -5.71
N ASP A 81 15.12 10.17 -5.57
CA ASP A 81 13.70 10.30 -5.21
C ASP A 81 12.78 10.45 -6.44
N ALA A 82 13.36 10.73 -7.62
CA ALA A 82 12.64 10.90 -8.87
C ALA A 82 13.16 9.98 -9.98
N ALA A 83 12.29 9.68 -10.95
CA ALA A 83 12.66 8.84 -12.09
C ALA A 83 13.65 9.55 -13.02
N GLU A 84 13.54 10.87 -13.12
CA GLU A 84 14.39 11.76 -13.90
C GLU A 84 15.84 11.70 -13.39
N ASP A 85 16.04 11.80 -12.07
CA ASP A 85 17.35 11.68 -11.44
C ASP A 85 17.99 10.31 -11.70
N ALA A 86 17.17 9.26 -11.77
CA ALA A 86 17.65 7.91 -12.07
C ALA A 86 18.14 7.82 -13.52
N LEU A 87 17.43 8.47 -14.45
CA LEU A 87 17.83 8.52 -15.86
C LEU A 87 19.14 9.29 -16.03
N GLU A 88 19.27 10.46 -15.39
CA GLU A 88 20.52 11.23 -15.41
C GLU A 88 21.71 10.43 -14.86
N TRP A 89 21.49 9.68 -13.77
CA TRP A 89 22.51 8.80 -13.20
C TRP A 89 22.95 7.70 -14.18
N ILE A 90 22.01 7.08 -14.91
CA ILE A 90 22.32 6.08 -15.93
C ILE A 90 23.12 6.70 -17.08
N GLU A 91 22.66 7.84 -17.61
CA GLU A 91 23.32 8.52 -18.73
C GLU A 91 24.76 8.92 -18.39
N ALA A 92 25.01 9.37 -17.16
CA ALA A 92 26.35 9.70 -16.67
C ALA A 92 27.30 8.49 -16.53
N LYS A 93 26.76 7.25 -16.54
CA LYS A 93 27.54 6.01 -16.40
C LYS A 93 27.80 5.28 -17.72
N VAL A 94 27.03 5.58 -18.76
CA VAL A 94 27.13 4.94 -20.08
C VAL A 94 27.98 5.76 -21.07
N ARG A 95 28.24 7.03 -20.76
CA ARG A 95 29.23 7.87 -21.45
C ARG A 95 30.64 7.61 -20.94
#